data_AF-A0A067P0F2-F1
#
_entry.id   AF-A0A067P0F2-F1
#
_cell.length_a   1.000
_cell.length_b   1.000
_cell.length_c   1.000
_cell.angle_alpha   90.00
_cell.angle_beta   90.00
_cell.angle_gamma   90.00
#
_symmetry.space_group_name_H-M   'P 1'
#
loop_
_entity.id
_entity.type
_entity.pdbx_description
1 polymer ?
#
loop_
_entity_poly.entity_id
_entity_poly.type
_entity_poly.pdbx_seq_one_letter_code
_entity_poly.pdbx_strand_id
1 'polypeptide(L)'
;MDGTKVEPTIEGIAVAKHALHLRTVVQFVKPHHSAPDWRVVLWLKIDHPVPPNLPNAHRYTNNDTSQLPYTFTLGSVPTLLHDSDSAVSKYYVIPSTENLPFPSLPVTFPNLAMYLQAALEESRRYINDSSSGMRKLAKMVDQAFPNSHVDTDLNDNDERSGVGGLFKRVIGRGNKPRRGGGNEDTYELVTPFVPDSEEWG
;
A
#
# COMPACT_ATOMS: atom_id res chain seq x y z
N MET A 1 15.27 -0.11 25.60
CA MET A 1 15.11 0.20 24.16
C MET A 1 14.04 -0.74 23.63
N ASP A 2 12.79 -0.27 23.65
CA ASP A 2 11.58 -1.09 23.40
C ASP A 2 11.00 -0.76 22.00
N GLY A 3 11.87 -0.51 21.01
CA GLY A 3 11.50 0.03 19.70
C GLY A 3 11.24 -1.00 18.59
N THR A 4 11.11 -2.28 18.94
CA THR A 4 10.97 -3.40 17.99
C THR A 4 9.62 -4.11 18.06
N LYS A 5 8.64 -3.49 18.73
CA LYS A 5 7.27 -4.01 18.89
C LYS A 5 6.27 -2.87 18.80
N VAL A 6 5.07 -3.22 18.34
CA VAL A 6 3.88 -2.39 18.40
C VAL A 6 3.14 -2.76 19.68
N GLU A 7 2.95 -1.79 20.56
CA GLU A 7 2.24 -1.95 21.82
C GLU A 7 0.93 -1.16 21.80
N PRO A 8 -0.11 -1.67 22.47
CA PRO A 8 -1.34 -0.91 22.65
C PRO A 8 -1.07 0.29 23.55
N THR A 9 -1.73 1.43 23.25
CA THR A 9 -1.67 2.60 24.12
C THR A 9 -2.37 2.30 25.46
N ILE A 10 -1.98 3.00 26.54
CA ILE A 10 -2.61 2.84 27.86
C ILE A 10 -4.12 3.07 27.77
N GLU A 11 -4.55 4.08 27.00
CA GLU A 11 -5.96 4.35 26.72
C GLU A 11 -6.63 3.18 26.00
N GLY A 12 -5.96 2.59 25.00
CA GLY A 12 -6.46 1.42 24.28
C GLY A 12 -6.63 0.21 25.19
N ILE A 13 -5.70 -0.03 26.12
CA ILE A 13 -5.80 -1.08 27.14
C ILE A 13 -6.97 -0.81 28.08
N ALA A 14 -7.14 0.43 28.54
CA ALA A 14 -8.20 0.79 29.49
C ALA A 14 -9.61 0.64 28.89
N VAL A 15 -9.76 0.90 27.59
CA VAL A 15 -11.04 0.78 26.89
C VAL A 15 -11.34 -0.67 26.49
N ALA A 16 -10.32 -1.45 26.11
CA ALA A 16 -10.50 -2.82 25.68
C ALA A 16 -10.78 -3.74 26.87
N LYS A 17 -11.99 -4.30 26.90
CA LYS A 17 -12.39 -5.36 27.86
C LYS A 17 -12.19 -6.76 27.28
N HIS A 18 -11.45 -6.86 26.18
CA HIS A 18 -11.28 -8.04 25.34
C HIS A 18 -9.82 -8.20 24.91
N ALA A 19 -9.51 -9.37 24.35
CA ALA A 19 -8.19 -9.62 23.78
C ALA A 19 -7.88 -8.59 22.67
N LEU A 20 -6.74 -7.92 22.81
CA LEU A 20 -6.31 -6.85 21.93
C LEU A 20 -5.73 -7.44 20.65
N HIS A 21 -6.37 -7.12 19.52
CA HIS A 21 -5.90 -7.50 18.20
C HIS A 21 -5.61 -6.26 17.36
N LEU A 22 -4.72 -6.40 16.37
CA LEU A 22 -4.28 -5.32 15.51
C LEU A 22 -5.00 -5.39 14.15
N ARG A 23 -5.78 -4.36 13.84
CA ARG A 23 -6.26 -4.12 12.47
C ARG A 23 -5.22 -3.34 11.69
N THR A 24 -5.04 -3.77 10.44
CA THR A 24 -4.08 -3.17 9.51
C THR A 24 -4.77 -2.72 8.23
N VAL A 25 -4.58 -1.46 7.87
CA VAL A 25 -4.95 -0.93 6.55
C VAL A 25 -3.67 -0.53 5.83
N VAL A 26 -3.47 -1.08 4.64
CA VAL A 26 -2.33 -0.79 3.77
C VAL A 26 -2.76 0.27 2.77
N GLN A 27 -2.04 1.39 2.72
CA GLN A 27 -2.29 2.45 1.77
C GLN A 27 -1.08 2.65 0.87
N PHE A 28 -1.30 2.67 -0.44
CA PHE A 28 -0.32 3.01 -1.46
C PHE A 28 -0.58 4.45 -1.91
N VAL A 29 0.42 5.31 -1.79
CA VAL A 29 0.29 6.74 -2.10
C VAL A 29 1.43 7.19 -2.99
N LYS A 30 1.10 7.96 -4.03
CA LYS A 30 2.05 8.73 -4.82
C LYS A 30 2.11 10.17 -4.29
N PRO A 31 3.32 10.77 -4.17
CA PRO A 31 3.43 12.21 -3.91
C PRO A 31 2.77 13.06 -5.00
N HIS A 32 2.78 12.57 -6.25
CA HIS A 32 2.19 13.24 -7.40
C HIS A 32 1.74 12.21 -8.45
N HIS A 33 0.72 12.51 -9.27
CA HIS A 33 0.18 11.54 -10.25
C HIS A 33 1.21 11.07 -11.29
N SER A 34 2.13 11.97 -11.68
CA SER A 34 3.24 11.65 -12.59
C SER A 34 4.45 11.04 -11.89
N ALA A 35 4.48 10.97 -10.55
CA ALA A 35 5.59 10.38 -9.83
C ALA A 35 5.69 8.87 -10.17
N PRO A 36 6.90 8.36 -10.44
CA PRO A 36 7.09 6.94 -10.71
C PRO A 36 6.91 6.12 -9.42
N ASP A 37 7.31 6.68 -8.27
CA ASP A 37 7.43 5.94 -7.02
C ASP A 37 6.15 5.98 -6.20
N TRP A 38 5.79 4.80 -5.67
CA TRP A 38 4.75 4.63 -4.68
C TRP A 38 5.36 4.52 -3.28
N ARG A 39 4.67 5.08 -2.29
CA ARG A 39 4.96 4.91 -0.87
C ARG A 39 3.89 4.02 -0.24
N VAL A 40 4.30 3.20 0.72
CA VAL A 40 3.37 2.38 1.51
C VAL A 40 3.23 3.01 2.89
N VAL A 41 1.99 3.23 3.32
CA VAL A 41 1.63 3.67 4.66
C VAL A 41 0.82 2.56 5.32
N LEU A 42 1.24 2.15 6.51
CA LEU A 42 0.52 1.19 7.32
C LEU A 42 -0.27 1.94 8.40
N TRP A 43 -1.58 1.80 8.37
CA TRP A 43 -2.46 2.32 9.41
C TRP A 43 -2.82 1.19 10.36
N LEU A 44 -2.34 1.32 11.60
CA LEU A 44 -2.48 0.33 12.64
C LEU A 44 -3.48 0.83 13.68
N LYS A 45 -4.51 0.03 13.99
CA LYS A 45 -5.49 0.34 15.04
C LYS A 45 -5.86 -0.90 15.83
N ILE A 46 -6.21 -0.73 17.10
CA ILE A 46 -6.77 -1.79 17.93
C ILE A 46 -8.13 -2.22 17.36
N ASP A 47 -8.40 -3.52 17.29
CA ASP A 47 -9.70 -4.02 16.88
C ASP A 47 -10.77 -3.72 17.94
N HIS A 48 -11.93 -3.26 17.47
CA HIS A 48 -13.11 -3.05 18.30
C HIS A 48 -14.29 -3.82 17.72
N PRO A 49 -15.02 -4.57 18.57
CA PRO A 49 -16.21 -5.27 18.11
C PRO A 49 -17.24 -4.26 17.61
N VAL A 50 -17.91 -4.61 16.51
CA VAL A 50 -18.99 -3.81 15.95
C VAL A 50 -20.21 -3.94 16.89
N PRO A 51 -20.78 -2.84 17.40
CA PRO A 51 -21.96 -2.92 18.26
C PRO A 51 -23.13 -3.59 17.51
N PRO A 52 -23.85 -4.53 18.14
CA PRO A 52 -24.93 -5.25 17.47
C PRO A 52 -26.10 -4.35 17.06
N ASN A 53 -26.29 -3.23 17.76
CA ASN A 53 -27.36 -2.26 17.50
C ASN A 53 -26.95 -1.17 16.48
N LEU A 54 -25.76 -1.26 15.89
CA LEU A 54 -25.30 -0.27 14.92
C LEU A 54 -26.08 -0.43 13.60
N PRO A 55 -26.73 0.62 13.10
CA PRO A 55 -27.37 0.57 11.78
C PRO A 55 -26.37 0.15 10.70
N ASN A 56 -26.78 -0.77 9.83
CA ASN A 56 -25.92 -1.36 8.79
C ASN A 56 -24.65 -2.05 9.30
N ALA A 57 -24.63 -2.59 10.53
CA ALA A 57 -23.47 -3.27 11.11
C ALA A 57 -22.79 -4.30 10.17
N HIS A 58 -23.58 -4.98 9.33
CA HIS A 58 -23.11 -5.95 8.33
C HIS A 58 -21.98 -5.41 7.43
N ARG A 59 -21.98 -4.10 7.14
CA ARG A 59 -20.95 -3.46 6.33
C ARG A 59 -19.55 -3.57 6.93
N TYR A 60 -19.43 -3.76 8.24
CA TYR A 60 -18.13 -3.86 8.94
C TYR A 60 -17.75 -5.31 9.25
N THR A 61 -18.64 -6.28 8.99
CA THR A 61 -18.45 -7.69 9.32
C THR A 61 -18.37 -8.58 8.07
N ASN A 62 -18.58 -8.03 6.88
CA ASN A 62 -18.59 -8.73 5.60
C ASN A 62 -17.19 -8.94 4.97
N ASN A 63 -16.11 -8.65 5.71
CA ASN A 63 -14.73 -8.72 5.21
C ASN A 63 -14.48 -7.91 3.92
N ASP A 64 -15.21 -6.81 3.73
CA ASP A 64 -14.97 -5.90 2.61
C ASP A 64 -13.62 -5.19 2.75
N THR A 65 -12.69 -5.57 1.89
CA THR A 65 -11.33 -5.02 1.83
C THR A 65 -11.24 -3.58 1.35
N SER A 66 -12.33 -3.04 0.79
CA SER A 66 -12.44 -1.66 0.31
C SER A 66 -13.13 -0.73 1.28
N GLN A 67 -13.58 -1.25 2.43
CA GLN A 67 -14.28 -0.47 3.43
C GLN A 67 -13.48 -0.38 4.72
N LEU A 68 -13.29 0.85 5.23
CA LEU A 68 -12.62 1.06 6.50
C LEU A 68 -13.31 0.32 7.66
N PRO A 69 -12.54 -0.31 8.57
CA PRO A 69 -13.08 -0.97 9.75
C PRO A 69 -13.88 -0.04 10.66
N TYR A 70 -14.79 -0.61 11.44
CA TYR A 70 -15.58 0.14 12.42
C TYR A 70 -14.73 0.99 13.38
N THR A 71 -13.52 0.54 13.77
CA THR A 71 -12.61 1.32 14.62
C THR A 71 -12.27 2.71 14.06
N PHE A 72 -12.33 2.90 12.74
CA PHE A 72 -12.09 4.22 12.14
C PHE A 72 -13.25 5.21 12.38
N THR A 73 -14.41 4.74 12.87
CA THR A 73 -15.51 5.60 13.32
C THR A 73 -15.37 6.08 14.76
N LEU A 74 -14.49 5.47 15.55
CA LEU A 74 -14.29 5.79 16.97
C LEU A 74 -13.40 7.02 17.19
N GLY A 75 -12.91 7.66 16.11
CA GLY A 75 -12.09 8.85 16.17
C GLY A 75 -11.95 9.50 14.80
N SER A 76 -11.11 10.53 14.69
CA SER A 76 -10.85 11.18 13.41
C SER A 76 -10.15 10.21 12.44
N VAL A 77 -10.69 10.07 11.24
CA VAL A 77 -10.01 9.37 10.16
C VAL A 77 -8.87 10.26 9.65
N PRO A 78 -7.65 9.72 9.48
CA PRO A 78 -6.55 10.49 8.91
C PRO A 78 -6.91 11.07 7.54
N THR A 79 -6.60 12.34 7.29
CA THR A 79 -6.95 13.04 6.05
C THR A 79 -6.45 12.30 4.81
N LEU A 80 -5.27 11.71 4.87
CA LEU A 80 -4.69 10.93 3.77
C LEU A 80 -5.55 9.70 3.40
N LEU A 81 -6.27 9.12 4.36
CA LEU A 81 -7.12 7.95 4.16
C LEU A 81 -8.50 8.32 3.58
N HIS A 82 -8.90 9.59 3.61
CA HIS A 82 -10.18 10.03 3.05
C HIS A 82 -10.21 10.01 1.51
N ASP A 83 -9.09 10.31 0.85
CA ASP A 83 -8.96 10.37 -0.61
C ASP A 83 -8.26 9.13 -1.17
N SER A 84 -8.77 7.96 -0.83
CA SER A 84 -8.02 6.70 -0.92
C SER A 84 -8.47 5.78 -2.05
N ASP A 85 -9.30 6.27 -2.96
CA ASP A 85 -9.61 5.59 -4.23
C ASP A 85 -9.41 6.53 -5.42
N SER A 86 -8.20 7.09 -5.52
CA SER A 86 -7.77 7.99 -6.59
C SER A 86 -6.58 7.41 -7.37
N ALA A 87 -6.20 8.06 -8.47
CA ALA A 87 -5.03 7.66 -9.25
C ALA A 87 -3.72 7.75 -8.44
N VAL A 88 -3.70 8.56 -7.38
CA VAL A 88 -2.54 8.81 -6.51
C VAL A 88 -2.61 8.10 -5.18
N SER A 89 -3.76 7.55 -4.78
CA SER A 89 -3.93 6.99 -3.44
C SER A 89 -4.93 5.85 -3.48
N LYS A 90 -4.50 4.68 -2.98
CA LYS A 90 -5.26 3.44 -2.95
C LYS A 90 -5.09 2.77 -1.61
N TYR A 91 -6.15 2.21 -1.04
CA TYR A 91 -6.03 1.42 0.18
C TYR A 91 -6.68 0.03 0.09
N TYR A 92 -6.18 -0.82 0.96
CA TYR A 92 -6.64 -2.18 1.18
C TYR A 92 -6.70 -2.45 2.69
N VAL A 93 -7.86 -2.88 3.15
CA VAL A 93 -8.07 -3.33 4.53
C VAL A 93 -7.79 -4.83 4.57
N ILE A 94 -6.82 -5.24 5.39
CA ILE A 94 -6.54 -6.66 5.59
C ILE A 94 -7.70 -7.25 6.41
N PRO A 95 -8.50 -8.17 5.85
CA PRO A 95 -9.60 -8.80 6.58
C PRO A 95 -9.05 -9.91 7.49
N SER A 96 -9.84 -10.30 8.50
CA SER A 96 -9.54 -11.51 9.26
C SER A 96 -10.13 -12.70 8.51
N THR A 97 -9.30 -13.69 8.20
CA THR A 97 -9.73 -14.99 7.68
C THR A 97 -9.39 -16.09 8.68
N GLU A 98 -9.86 -17.31 8.44
CA GLU A 98 -9.49 -18.47 9.26
C GLU A 98 -7.98 -18.74 9.22
N ASN A 99 -7.35 -18.51 8.06
CA ASN A 99 -5.92 -18.72 7.85
C ASN A 99 -5.07 -17.50 8.21
N LEU A 100 -5.67 -16.32 8.28
CA LEU A 100 -5.01 -15.05 8.58
C LEU A 100 -5.83 -14.27 9.62
N PRO A 101 -5.82 -14.70 10.89
CA PRO A 101 -6.43 -13.95 11.98
C PRO A 101 -5.65 -12.65 12.25
N PHE A 102 -6.30 -11.66 12.87
CA PHE A 102 -5.60 -10.45 13.30
C PHE A 102 -4.47 -10.77 14.30
N PRO A 103 -3.31 -10.10 14.22
CA PRO A 103 -2.23 -10.27 15.19
C PRO A 103 -2.68 -9.84 16.58
N SER A 104 -2.32 -10.62 17.61
CA SER A 104 -2.49 -10.19 18.99
C SER A 104 -1.47 -9.11 19.37
N LEU A 105 -1.86 -8.20 20.26
CA LEU A 105 -0.99 -7.16 20.80
C LEU A 105 -0.47 -7.54 22.20
N PRO A 106 0.80 -7.23 22.52
CA PRO A 106 1.80 -6.57 21.68
C PRO A 106 2.35 -7.49 20.58
N VAL A 107 2.71 -6.92 19.43
CA VAL A 107 3.30 -7.66 18.29
C VAL A 107 4.69 -7.14 17.96
N THR A 108 5.66 -8.04 17.80
CA THR A 108 7.02 -7.66 17.39
C THR A 108 7.07 -7.33 15.89
N PHE A 109 8.02 -6.50 15.45
CA PHE A 109 8.17 -6.18 14.03
C PHE A 109 8.43 -7.40 13.13
N PRO A 110 9.25 -8.40 13.54
CA PRO A 110 9.38 -9.63 12.75
C PRO A 110 8.04 -10.36 12.59
N ASN A 111 7.24 -10.49 13.66
CA ASN A 111 5.93 -11.14 13.58
C ASN A 111 4.95 -10.33 12.73
N LEU A 112 5.00 -8.99 12.81
CA LEU A 112 4.20 -8.11 11.95
C LEU A 112 4.61 -8.24 10.48
N ALA A 113 5.90 -8.34 10.18
CA ALA A 113 6.39 -8.56 8.82
C ALA A 113 5.92 -9.91 8.26
N MET A 114 6.01 -10.98 9.05
CA MET A 114 5.47 -12.30 8.68
C MET A 114 3.97 -12.25 8.43
N TYR A 115 3.22 -11.52 9.27
CA TYR A 115 1.78 -11.31 9.06
C TYR A 115 1.47 -10.57 7.75
N LEU A 116 2.20 -9.49 7.45
CA LEU A 116 2.02 -8.73 6.21
C LEU A 116 2.40 -9.56 4.97
N GLN A 117 3.44 -10.37 5.07
CA GLN A 117 3.81 -11.32 4.01
C GLN A 117 2.71 -12.35 3.79
N ALA A 118 2.21 -12.98 4.86
CA ALA A 118 1.12 -13.93 4.78
C ALA A 118 -0.15 -13.30 4.17
N ALA A 119 -0.45 -12.04 4.50
CA ALA A 119 -1.56 -11.29 3.90
C ALA A 119 -1.39 -11.10 2.38
N LEU A 120 -0.18 -10.77 1.93
CA LEU A 120 0.12 -10.64 0.51
C LEU A 120 0.04 -12.00 -0.22
N GLU A 121 0.57 -13.06 0.40
CA GLU A 121 0.49 -14.41 -0.13
C GLU A 121 -0.96 -14.90 -0.24
N GLU A 122 -1.78 -14.66 0.78
CA GLU A 122 -3.21 -14.97 0.75
C GLU A 122 -3.88 -14.21 -0.40
N SER A 123 -3.63 -12.90 -0.54
CA SER A 123 -4.14 -12.11 -1.65
C SER A 123 -3.78 -12.69 -3.03
N ARG A 124 -2.54 -13.18 -3.20
CA ARG A 124 -2.07 -13.81 -4.44
C ARG A 124 -2.80 -15.12 -4.74
N ARG A 125 -3.20 -15.90 -3.73
CA ARG A 125 -4.00 -17.14 -3.94
C ARG A 125 -5.36 -16.85 -4.57
N TYR A 126 -5.93 -15.67 -4.31
CA TYR A 126 -7.22 -15.26 -4.87
C TYR A 126 -7.10 -14.52 -6.21
N ILE A 127 -5.94 -14.47 -6.87
CA ILE A 127 -5.74 -13.63 -8.07
C ILE A 127 -6.74 -13.94 -9.21
N ASN A 128 -7.11 -15.22 -9.34
CA ASN A 128 -8.05 -15.73 -10.34
C ASN A 128 -9.52 -15.58 -9.92
N ASP A 129 -9.80 -15.34 -8.64
CA ASP A 129 -11.15 -15.13 -8.14
C ASP A 129 -11.55 -13.67 -8.40
N SER A 130 -12.35 -13.48 -9.46
CA SER A 130 -12.73 -12.14 -9.88
C SER A 130 -13.82 -11.48 -9.05
N SER A 131 -14.44 -12.23 -8.15
CA SER A 131 -15.54 -11.76 -7.32
C SER A 131 -15.09 -11.26 -5.94
N SER A 132 -13.95 -11.73 -5.44
CA SER A 132 -13.44 -11.32 -4.12
C SER A 132 -12.54 -10.07 -4.19
N GLY A 133 -12.73 -9.18 -3.21
CA GLY A 133 -11.79 -8.09 -2.95
C GLY A 133 -10.40 -8.57 -2.51
N MET A 134 -10.25 -9.85 -2.17
CA MET A 134 -9.03 -10.45 -1.62
C MET A 134 -7.81 -10.27 -2.53
N ARG A 135 -7.97 -10.35 -3.86
CA ARG A 135 -6.86 -10.14 -4.82
C ARG A 135 -6.36 -8.71 -4.95
N LYS A 136 -7.09 -7.73 -4.39
CA LYS A 136 -6.83 -6.30 -4.60
C LYS A 136 -5.45 -5.91 -4.08
N LEU A 137 -5.02 -6.46 -2.94
CA LEU A 137 -3.70 -6.18 -2.36
C LEU A 137 -2.56 -6.60 -3.29
N ALA A 138 -2.57 -7.83 -3.79
CA ALA A 138 -1.57 -8.32 -4.74
C ALA A 138 -1.49 -7.42 -5.97
N LYS A 139 -2.63 -7.07 -6.57
CA LYS A 139 -2.68 -6.14 -7.71
C LYS A 139 -2.15 -4.75 -7.39
N MET A 140 -2.41 -4.22 -6.19
CA MET A 140 -1.86 -2.94 -5.77
C MET A 140 -0.33 -3.00 -5.63
N VAL A 141 0.20 -4.08 -5.05
CA VAL A 141 1.64 -4.28 -4.93
C VAL A 141 2.29 -4.39 -6.31
N ASP A 142 1.74 -5.20 -7.20
CA ASP A 142 2.26 -5.37 -8.57
C ASP A 142 2.21 -4.06 -9.37
N GLN A 143 1.14 -3.27 -9.19
CA GLN A 143 1.02 -1.94 -9.79
C GLN A 143 2.03 -0.95 -9.20
N ALA A 144 2.25 -1.00 -7.90
CA ALA A 144 3.11 -0.06 -7.19
C ALA A 144 4.59 -0.36 -7.40
N PHE A 145 4.94 -1.65 -7.53
CA PHE A 145 6.31 -2.15 -7.56
C PHE A 145 6.48 -3.23 -8.65
N PRO A 146 6.38 -2.88 -9.95
CA PRO A 146 6.40 -3.87 -11.03
C PRO A 146 7.74 -4.62 -11.16
N ASN A 147 8.84 -4.04 -10.67
CA ASN A 147 10.17 -4.64 -10.73
C ASN A 147 10.53 -5.47 -9.49
N SER A 148 9.64 -5.58 -8.49
CA SER A 148 9.94 -6.36 -7.27
C SER A 148 9.80 -7.89 -7.46
N HIS A 149 9.41 -8.34 -8.65
CA HIS A 149 9.30 -9.77 -9.00
C HIS A 149 10.64 -10.39 -9.44
N VAL A 150 11.77 -9.69 -9.34
CA VAL A 150 13.03 -10.16 -9.93
C VAL A 150 13.72 -11.27 -9.11
N ASP A 151 13.45 -11.46 -7.81
CA ASP A 151 14.25 -12.40 -6.99
C ASP A 151 13.42 -13.16 -5.95
N THR A 152 12.41 -13.91 -6.36
CA THR A 152 11.83 -14.98 -5.51
C THR A 152 11.63 -16.29 -6.26
N ASP A 153 12.40 -16.52 -7.32
CA ASP A 153 12.56 -17.82 -7.98
C ASP A 153 13.85 -18.51 -7.50
N LEU A 154 14.03 -18.62 -6.19
CA LEU A 154 15.02 -19.53 -5.58
C LEU A 154 14.46 -20.92 -5.30
N ASN A 155 13.37 -21.29 -5.98
CA ASN A 155 12.84 -22.64 -5.92
C ASN A 155 12.59 -23.14 -7.35
N ASP A 156 13.68 -23.56 -7.99
CA ASP A 156 13.66 -24.48 -9.11
C ASP A 156 12.94 -25.77 -8.65
N ASN A 157 11.68 -25.94 -9.03
CA ASN A 157 11.25 -27.14 -9.73
C ASN A 157 9.81 -27.07 -10.26
N ASP A 158 9.69 -27.52 -11.50
CA ASP A 158 8.53 -28.06 -12.20
C ASP A 158 7.45 -27.10 -12.73
N GLU A 159 7.64 -26.77 -14.01
CA GLU A 159 6.64 -26.89 -15.08
C GLU A 159 5.15 -26.75 -14.70
N ARG A 160 4.54 -25.61 -15.09
CA ARG A 160 3.33 -25.54 -15.95
C ARG A 160 2.75 -24.12 -16.03
N SER A 161 2.51 -23.68 -17.27
CA SER A 161 1.46 -22.76 -17.72
C SER A 161 1.37 -21.37 -17.05
N GLY A 162 1.40 -20.25 -17.75
CA GLY A 162 1.11 -20.01 -19.16
C GLY A 162 0.60 -18.57 -19.31
N VAL A 163 1.12 -17.89 -20.33
CA VAL A 163 0.54 -16.72 -21.02
C VAL A 163 0.16 -15.50 -20.16
N GLY A 164 1.14 -14.62 -19.92
CA GLY A 164 0.94 -13.26 -19.44
C GLY A 164 1.78 -12.21 -20.17
N GLY A 165 2.19 -12.50 -21.42
CA GLY A 165 3.06 -11.64 -22.21
C GLY A 165 2.34 -10.97 -23.37
N LEU A 166 1.46 -10.00 -23.11
CA LEU A 166 0.80 -9.23 -24.18
C LEU A 166 0.51 -7.80 -23.73
N PHE A 167 1.52 -6.93 -23.71
CA PHE A 167 1.41 -5.50 -24.10
C PHE A 167 2.80 -4.94 -24.44
N LYS A 168 3.36 -5.37 -25.59
CA LYS A 168 4.54 -4.76 -26.18
C LYS A 168 4.28 -4.53 -27.67
N ARG A 169 4.49 -3.27 -28.11
CA ARG A 169 4.58 -2.77 -29.49
C ARG A 169 3.27 -2.56 -30.27
N VAL A 170 2.82 -1.31 -30.27
CA VAL A 170 2.31 -0.71 -31.51
C VAL A 170 3.51 -0.09 -32.25
N ILE A 171 3.88 -0.73 -33.36
CA ILE A 171 4.87 -0.25 -34.32
C ILE A 171 4.19 0.79 -35.22
N GLY A 172 4.54 2.06 -35.03
CA GLY A 172 4.33 3.12 -36.01
C GLY A 172 5.46 3.06 -37.03
N ARG A 173 5.17 2.59 -38.25
CA ARG A 173 6.09 2.49 -39.38
C ARG A 173 5.82 3.66 -40.33
N GLY A 174 6.63 4.72 -40.23
CA GLY A 174 6.61 5.87 -41.15
C GLY A 174 8.03 6.31 -41.45
N ASN A 175 8.51 6.00 -42.65
CA ASN A 175 9.88 6.19 -43.14
C ASN A 175 10.05 7.59 -43.75
N LYS A 176 11.13 8.32 -43.39
CA LYS A 176 11.90 9.22 -44.30
C LYS A 176 13.17 9.75 -43.60
N PRO A 177 14.35 9.70 -44.24
CA PRO A 177 15.60 10.23 -43.68
C PRO A 177 15.99 11.59 -44.30
N ARG A 178 16.66 12.46 -43.52
CA ARG A 178 18.00 13.04 -43.79
C ARG A 178 18.33 14.27 -42.92
N ARG A 179 19.44 14.13 -42.18
CA ARG A 179 20.57 15.04 -41.89
C ARG A 179 20.39 16.59 -41.94
N GLY A 180 20.96 17.20 -40.90
CA GLY A 180 21.36 18.61 -40.75
C GLY A 180 21.02 19.00 -39.30
N GLY A 181 21.93 19.17 -38.35
CA GLY A 181 23.14 20.00 -38.36
C GLY A 181 22.94 21.05 -37.27
N GLY A 182 23.89 21.22 -36.35
CA GLY A 182 23.88 22.33 -35.39
C GLY A 182 23.94 21.90 -33.92
N ASN A 183 25.13 22.04 -33.36
CA ASN A 183 25.40 22.31 -31.94
C ASN A 183 24.81 23.69 -31.55
N GLU A 184 24.76 24.00 -30.26
CA GLU A 184 24.29 25.29 -29.65
C GLU A 184 22.77 25.28 -29.43
N ASP A 185 22.23 25.20 -28.20
CA ASP A 185 22.55 26.01 -27.04
C ASP A 185 22.40 25.27 -25.70
N THR A 186 23.47 25.33 -24.93
CA THR A 186 23.50 25.15 -23.48
C THR A 186 22.85 26.36 -22.83
N TYR A 187 21.70 26.21 -22.17
CA TYR A 187 21.26 27.17 -21.17
C TYR A 187 21.24 26.50 -19.79
N GLU A 188 22.37 26.72 -19.12
CA GLU A 188 22.59 26.55 -17.70
C GLU A 188 21.72 27.59 -16.99
N LEU A 189 20.51 27.21 -16.54
CA LEU A 189 19.73 28.03 -15.62
C LEU A 189 20.36 27.93 -14.22
N VAL A 190 21.51 28.60 -14.08
CA VAL A 190 22.02 29.06 -12.80
C VAL A 190 21.01 30.05 -12.27
N THR A 191 20.32 29.72 -11.17
CA THR A 191 19.66 30.73 -10.35
C THR A 191 20.76 31.51 -9.62
N PRO A 192 20.98 32.82 -9.91
CA PRO A 192 21.85 33.61 -9.07
C PRO A 192 21.13 33.84 -7.74
N PHE A 193 21.48 33.03 -6.74
CA PHE A 193 21.28 33.44 -5.36
C PHE A 193 22.15 34.68 -5.16
N VAL A 194 21.51 35.82 -4.93
CA VAL A 194 22.17 36.99 -4.35
C VAL A 194 22.05 36.80 -2.83
N PRO A 195 23.07 36.28 -2.13
CA PRO A 195 23.18 36.58 -0.72
C PRO A 195 23.54 38.06 -0.63
N ASP A 196 22.61 38.87 -0.12
CA ASP A 196 22.96 40.14 0.52
C ASP A 196 23.78 39.78 1.77
N SER A 197 25.04 39.44 1.55
CA SER A 197 26.07 39.30 2.57
C SER A 197 27.05 40.45 2.35
N GLU A 198 27.09 41.33 3.35
CA GLU A 198 28.04 42.43 3.59
C GLU A 198 27.47 43.84 3.43
N GLU A 199 26.78 44.29 4.48
CA GLU A 199 27.20 45.56 5.09
C GLU A 199 27.55 45.26 6.55
N TRP A 200 28.86 45.13 6.80
CA TRP A 200 29.48 45.29 8.11
C TRP A 200 29.65 46.80 8.36
N GLY A 201 29.44 47.24 9.61
CA GLY A 201 29.86 48.57 10.06
C GLY A 201 29.06 49.12 11.23
#